data_AF-A0A1H1KWM2-F1
#
_entry.id   AF-A0A1H1KWM2-F1
#
_cell.length_a   1.000
_cell.length_b   1.000
_cell.length_c   1.000
_cell.angle_alpha   90.00
_cell.angle_beta   90.00
_cell.angle_gamma   90.00
#
_symmetry.space_group_name_H-M   'P 1'
#
loop_
_entity.id
_entity.type
_entity.pdbx_description
1 polymer ?
#
loop_
_entity_poly.entity_id
_entity_poly.type
_entity_poly.pdbx_seq_one_letter_code
_entity_poly.pdbx_strand_id
1 'polypeptide(L)'
;MKSMQQLSKSITLVLISMLLVFSCETDDGPSTPPNQNQGPDPTAFIQNFGSEITRDFLGTIVDTNNNPIENVMVSIGSSSVMTDSNGVFIINNAIVNQRFGYVKADKTGYIHASRAVVPSSGTNKIRIMMLPETVAGTTASGTQETISLGNGASVALEGDYIKPDGTIYSGNVNVIMHHLDPVDEDMPDQMPGMLYAANAQNEERMLQTLGMLAVELRGDGGEDLNLAEGSTAEIRVPVDASLIATAPNTIPLWYFDETNGFWIEEGQATLVGNEYIGNVSHFSFWNCDIPAEAVNLCITASDETGSLLSNLNITLTSNTFGTSSGNTNENGEVCGLVPSNETLELNVYIFDVCGNNSIYTQTIGPFNADSSIGIVIPDNLDIVSETVIGTFNTCNGDSVTDGYVQLGFGNQVFTDAVTDGNFEINLIRCNSSDTFSIEASDFVNLQVTDSINYTFTTPLTDIGTISACNAVTEFIQYTIDDGAESLFIVDGISADFTTSSPNTNGPSLTIFGSQQECFYLFGVLNEAPYVGEYGYLEWNDVTSIGFNISECNNINDNNNGIVFNLTALGDVGEYIDINFSGSYEDFNGNPHTITGIVHVIRDN
;
A
#
# COMPACT_ATOMS: atom_id res chain seq x y z
N MET A 1 44.54 62.20 47.74
CA MET A 1 43.70 61.83 48.91
C MET A 1 42.25 62.11 48.57
N LYS A 2 41.45 61.03 48.51
CA LYS A 2 39.98 60.93 48.49
C LYS A 2 39.19 61.46 47.28
N SER A 3 38.43 60.49 46.71
CA SER A 3 37.13 60.60 46.04
C SER A 3 37.10 60.70 44.50
N MET A 4 37.44 59.60 43.81
CA MET A 4 36.89 59.26 42.49
C MET A 4 35.67 58.35 42.69
N GLN A 5 34.47 58.92 42.63
CA GLN A 5 33.21 58.20 42.47
C GLN A 5 32.29 59.07 41.62
N GLN A 6 31.54 58.42 40.72
CA GLN A 6 30.55 58.97 39.78
C GLN A 6 31.08 59.54 38.44
N LEU A 7 31.64 58.66 37.61
CA LEU A 7 31.67 58.86 36.16
C LEU A 7 31.67 57.49 35.42
N SER A 8 30.59 56.71 35.56
CA SER A 8 30.47 55.42 34.82
C SER A 8 29.02 54.89 34.66
N LYS A 9 27.98 55.69 34.86
CA LYS A 9 26.58 55.21 34.74
C LYS A 9 25.64 56.07 33.88
N SER A 10 26.15 57.10 33.19
CA SER A 10 25.29 58.01 32.41
C SER A 10 25.68 58.13 30.93
N ILE A 11 26.61 57.32 30.43
CA ILE A 11 27.03 57.31 29.02
C ILE A 11 26.54 56.07 28.26
N THR A 12 26.09 55.02 28.96
CA THR A 12 25.55 53.80 28.31
C THR A 12 24.03 53.85 28.08
N LEU A 13 23.33 54.85 28.62
CA LEU A 13 21.86 54.96 28.49
C LEU A 13 21.40 55.89 27.35
N VAL A 14 22.33 56.60 26.70
CA VAL A 14 22.02 57.54 25.60
C VAL A 14 22.28 56.91 24.22
N LEU A 15 22.95 55.76 24.14
CA LEU A 15 23.24 55.07 22.87
C LEU A 15 22.27 53.94 22.50
N ILE A 16 21.29 53.61 23.35
CA ILE A 16 20.29 52.53 23.11
C ILE A 16 18.90 53.10 22.74
N SER A 17 18.70 54.42 22.82
CA SER A 17 17.43 55.07 22.50
C SER A 17 17.32 55.58 21.05
N MET A 18 18.30 55.31 20.19
CA MET A 18 18.42 55.92 18.84
C MET A 18 18.44 54.91 17.68
N LEU A 19 17.92 53.69 17.89
CA LEU A 19 17.85 52.62 16.88
C LEU A 19 16.43 52.07 16.63
N LEU A 20 15.37 52.78 17.03
CA LEU A 20 13.97 52.35 16.85
C LEU A 20 13.13 53.26 15.93
N VAL A 21 13.69 53.72 14.81
CA VAL A 21 12.88 54.30 13.73
C VAL A 21 13.60 54.13 12.41
N PHE A 22 13.24 53.08 11.65
CA PHE A 22 13.10 53.05 10.20
C PHE A 22 12.67 51.62 9.79
N SER A 23 11.36 51.40 9.68
CA SER A 23 10.75 50.89 8.45
C SER A 23 9.23 50.81 8.63
N CYS A 24 8.51 51.74 8.01
CA CYS A 24 7.15 51.52 7.53
C CYS A 24 7.30 51.19 6.04
N GLU A 25 6.81 50.02 5.62
CA GLU A 25 6.12 49.90 4.35
C GLU A 25 4.67 49.57 4.68
N THR A 26 3.78 50.43 4.19
CA THR A 26 2.33 50.23 4.16
C THR A 26 2.00 49.51 2.86
N ASP A 27 1.44 48.30 2.97
CA ASP A 27 0.53 47.76 1.95
C ASP A 27 -0.72 47.27 2.68
N ASP A 28 -1.65 48.22 2.89
CA ASP A 28 -3.04 47.94 3.21
C ASP A 28 -3.75 47.53 1.91
N GLY A 29 -3.73 46.23 1.59
CA GLY A 29 -4.86 45.62 0.91
C GLY A 29 -5.98 45.41 1.93
N PRO A 30 -7.28 45.57 1.59
CA PRO A 30 -8.33 45.16 2.50
C PRO A 30 -8.16 43.65 2.71
N SER A 31 -7.72 43.26 3.91
CA SER A 31 -7.81 41.87 4.36
C SER A 31 -9.28 41.51 4.29
N THR A 32 -9.68 40.81 3.23
CA THR A 32 -10.84 39.94 3.28
C THR A 32 -10.72 39.16 4.58
N PRO A 33 -11.75 39.17 5.46
CA PRO A 33 -11.72 38.28 6.60
C PRO A 33 -11.39 36.88 6.08
N PRO A 34 -10.52 36.10 6.74
CA PRO A 34 -10.28 34.73 6.32
C PRO A 34 -11.64 34.08 6.16
N ASN A 35 -11.88 33.54 4.98
CA ASN A 35 -13.12 32.87 4.68
C ASN A 35 -13.21 31.71 5.68
N GLN A 36 -14.01 31.85 6.75
CA GLN A 36 -14.14 30.86 7.83
C GLN A 36 -14.82 29.55 7.36
N ASN A 37 -14.94 29.38 6.04
CA ASN A 37 -15.53 28.23 5.36
C ASN A 37 -14.52 27.54 4.43
N GLN A 38 -13.23 27.85 4.49
CA GLN A 38 -12.23 26.96 3.89
C GLN A 38 -12.04 25.79 4.87
N GLY A 39 -12.29 24.57 4.39
CA GLY A 39 -11.97 23.34 5.13
C GLY A 39 -10.48 23.25 5.45
N PRO A 40 -10.02 22.14 6.06
CA PRO A 40 -8.61 21.95 6.40
C PRO A 40 -7.72 22.19 5.18
N ASP A 41 -6.54 22.80 5.36
CA ASP A 41 -5.57 23.08 4.31
C ASP A 41 -4.53 21.95 4.26
N PRO A 42 -4.59 21.06 3.26
CA PRO A 42 -3.70 19.90 3.22
C PRO A 42 -2.23 20.30 3.12
N THR A 43 -1.91 21.41 2.44
CA THR A 43 -0.53 21.87 2.27
C THR A 43 0.07 22.32 3.61
N ALA A 44 -0.73 22.99 4.43
CA ALA A 44 -0.33 23.37 5.77
C ALA A 44 -0.22 22.15 6.70
N PHE A 45 -1.12 21.18 6.57
CA PHE A 45 -1.15 19.99 7.44
C PHE A 45 0.06 19.08 7.26
N ILE A 46 0.55 18.90 6.03
CA ILE A 46 1.73 18.07 5.71
C ILE A 46 2.99 18.50 6.50
N GLN A 47 3.07 19.75 6.97
CA GLN A 47 4.18 20.22 7.82
C GLN A 47 4.30 19.45 9.15
N ASN A 48 3.23 18.79 9.59
CA ASN A 48 3.23 17.97 10.79
C ASN A 48 3.96 16.63 10.62
N PHE A 49 4.25 16.21 9.38
CA PHE A 49 4.84 14.90 9.10
C PHE A 49 6.32 14.79 9.53
N GLY A 50 6.96 15.91 9.86
CA GLY A 50 8.37 15.96 10.26
C GLY A 50 9.31 16.05 9.05
N SER A 51 10.61 15.86 9.29
CA SER A 51 11.61 15.94 8.21
C SER A 51 11.62 14.68 7.34
N GLU A 52 12.10 14.80 6.10
CA GLU A 52 12.36 13.66 5.23
C GLU A 52 13.46 12.75 5.80
N ILE A 53 13.24 11.45 5.69
CA ILE A 53 14.14 10.36 6.09
C ILE A 53 14.06 9.23 5.06
N THR A 54 15.05 8.35 5.10
CA THR A 54 15.11 7.16 4.25
C THR A 54 14.81 5.92 5.07
N ARG A 55 13.94 5.04 4.58
CA ARG A 55 13.52 3.79 5.24
C ARG A 55 13.26 2.65 4.26
N ASP A 56 13.41 1.44 4.77
CA ASP A 56 13.10 0.22 4.03
C ASP A 56 11.69 -0.25 4.40
N PHE A 57 10.99 -0.79 3.41
CA PHE A 57 9.64 -1.31 3.52
C PHE A 57 9.57 -2.70 2.91
N LEU A 58 8.97 -3.62 3.65
CA LEU A 58 8.66 -4.98 3.23
C LEU A 58 7.19 -5.20 3.53
N GLY A 59 6.41 -5.66 2.56
CA GLY A 59 5.02 -5.89 2.83
C GLY A 59 4.36 -6.94 1.98
N THR A 60 3.14 -7.27 2.35
CA THR A 60 2.30 -8.26 1.68
C THR A 60 0.94 -7.66 1.35
N ILE A 61 0.48 -7.86 0.13
CA ILE A 61 -0.84 -7.48 -0.34
C ILE A 61 -1.70 -8.74 -0.49
N VAL A 62 -2.90 -8.71 0.09
CA VAL A 62 -3.83 -9.85 0.10
C VAL A 62 -5.25 -9.46 -0.29
N ASP A 63 -6.06 -10.44 -0.68
CA ASP A 63 -7.51 -10.28 -0.86
C ASP A 63 -8.28 -10.49 0.46
N THR A 64 -9.60 -10.32 0.42
CA THR A 64 -10.50 -10.53 1.58
C THR A 64 -10.62 -11.99 2.03
N ASN A 65 -9.95 -12.93 1.36
CA ASN A 65 -9.84 -14.33 1.78
C ASN A 65 -8.42 -14.65 2.28
N ASN A 66 -7.57 -13.64 2.47
CA ASN A 66 -6.16 -13.76 2.84
C ASN A 66 -5.27 -14.43 1.77
N ASN A 67 -5.72 -14.53 0.52
CA ASN A 67 -4.87 -15.00 -0.56
C ASN A 67 -3.92 -13.87 -0.99
N PRO A 68 -2.65 -14.17 -1.30
CA PRO A 68 -1.72 -13.17 -1.83
C PRO A 68 -2.22 -12.62 -3.17
N ILE A 69 -1.97 -11.34 -3.40
CA ILE A 69 -2.28 -10.69 -4.66
C ILE A 69 -0.96 -10.30 -5.35
N GLU A 70 -0.66 -11.00 -6.44
CA GLU A 70 0.46 -10.72 -7.33
C GLU A 70 0.19 -9.53 -8.26
N ASN A 71 1.23 -8.88 -8.79
CA ASN A 71 1.13 -7.77 -9.76
C ASN A 71 0.31 -6.58 -9.25
N VAL A 72 0.38 -6.27 -7.95
CA VAL A 72 -0.14 -5.03 -7.39
C VAL A 72 0.94 -3.96 -7.54
N MET A 73 0.59 -2.81 -8.10
CA MET A 73 1.51 -1.67 -8.13
C MET A 73 1.58 -1.04 -6.74
N VAL A 74 2.70 -1.19 -6.06
CA VAL A 74 2.95 -0.61 -4.74
C VAL A 74 3.86 0.60 -4.88
N SER A 75 3.48 1.74 -4.30
CA SER A 75 4.29 2.97 -4.34
C SER A 75 4.46 3.63 -2.97
N ILE A 76 5.65 4.17 -2.73
CA ILE A 76 6.03 4.93 -1.53
C ILE A 76 6.91 6.09 -1.97
N GLY A 77 6.45 7.32 -1.74
CA GLY A 77 7.14 8.51 -2.25
C GLY A 77 7.28 8.47 -3.77
N SER A 78 8.52 8.50 -4.28
CA SER A 78 8.83 8.36 -5.71
C SER A 78 9.18 6.94 -6.16
N SER A 79 9.20 5.97 -5.24
CA SER A 79 9.55 4.58 -5.55
C SER A 79 8.29 3.78 -5.84
N SER A 80 8.36 2.86 -6.79
CA SER A 80 7.28 1.91 -7.12
C SER A 80 7.83 0.55 -7.50
N VAL A 81 7.12 -0.50 -7.12
CA VAL A 81 7.42 -1.91 -7.44
C VAL A 81 6.12 -2.69 -7.65
N MET A 82 6.18 -3.86 -8.26
CA MET A 82 5.06 -4.80 -8.34
C MET A 82 5.20 -5.87 -7.25
N THR A 83 4.09 -6.38 -6.73
CA THR A 83 4.12 -7.59 -5.89
C THR A 83 4.42 -8.83 -6.72
N ASP A 84 5.10 -9.81 -6.11
CA ASP A 84 5.31 -11.14 -6.72
C ASP A 84 4.16 -12.12 -6.44
N SER A 85 4.33 -13.39 -6.82
CA SER A 85 3.34 -14.47 -6.67
C SER A 85 2.87 -14.69 -5.23
N ASN A 86 3.67 -14.28 -4.26
CA ASN A 86 3.35 -14.35 -2.83
C ASN A 86 2.74 -13.05 -2.30
N GLY A 87 2.41 -12.11 -3.19
CA GLY A 87 1.88 -10.79 -2.85
C GLY A 87 2.91 -9.90 -2.16
N VAL A 88 4.20 -10.25 -2.20
CA VAL A 88 5.26 -9.55 -1.46
C VAL A 88 5.85 -8.43 -2.30
N PHE A 89 6.12 -7.30 -1.66
CA PHE A 89 6.90 -6.20 -2.23
C PHE A 89 8.05 -5.80 -1.29
N ILE A 90 9.16 -5.33 -1.89
CA ILE A 90 10.30 -4.75 -1.18
C ILE A 90 10.59 -3.38 -1.79
N ILE A 91 10.65 -2.34 -0.97
CA ILE A 91 11.14 -1.01 -1.36
C ILE A 91 12.22 -0.60 -0.38
N ASN A 92 13.46 -0.66 -0.84
CA ASN A 92 14.62 -0.22 -0.09
C ASN A 92 14.84 1.29 -0.29
N ASN A 93 15.30 1.97 0.76
CA ASN A 93 15.65 3.38 0.77
C ASN A 93 14.55 4.33 0.26
N ALA A 94 13.28 4.06 0.58
CA ALA A 94 12.18 4.96 0.28
C ALA A 94 12.32 6.28 1.06
N ILE A 95 12.07 7.41 0.38
CA ILE A 95 12.01 8.73 1.01
C ILE A 95 10.61 8.93 1.60
N VAL A 96 10.54 9.05 2.93
CA VAL A 96 9.31 9.25 3.70
C VAL A 96 9.53 10.32 4.78
N ASN A 97 8.51 10.69 5.53
CA ASN A 97 8.65 11.66 6.61
C ASN A 97 8.75 10.96 7.98
N GLN A 98 9.44 11.60 8.93
CA GLN A 98 9.70 11.06 10.27
C GLN A 98 8.47 10.56 11.04
N ARG A 99 7.32 11.20 10.83
CA ARG A 99 6.06 10.88 11.51
C ARG A 99 5.03 10.27 10.55
N PHE A 100 5.39 10.07 9.28
CA PHE A 100 4.44 9.65 8.24
C PHE A 100 5.11 9.02 7.02
N GLY A 101 4.94 7.71 6.85
CA GLY A 101 5.24 6.98 5.61
C GLY A 101 3.93 6.50 4.99
N TYR A 102 3.70 6.82 3.72
CA TYR A 102 2.47 6.51 2.99
C TYR A 102 2.74 5.53 1.85
N VAL A 103 2.08 4.38 1.91
CA VAL A 103 2.17 3.25 0.99
C VAL A 103 0.86 3.14 0.25
N LYS A 104 0.90 3.17 -1.08
CA LYS A 104 -0.27 2.98 -1.94
C LYS A 104 -0.16 1.65 -2.66
N ALA A 105 -1.28 0.99 -2.85
CA ALA A 105 -1.42 -0.26 -3.58
C ALA A 105 -2.54 -0.08 -4.61
N ASP A 106 -2.20 -0.20 -5.89
CA ASP A 106 -3.12 -0.03 -6.99
C ASP A 106 -3.25 -1.30 -7.82
N LYS A 107 -4.51 -1.64 -8.14
CA LYS A 107 -4.85 -2.86 -8.87
C LYS A 107 -6.28 -2.77 -9.44
N THR A 108 -6.45 -2.65 -10.76
CA THR A 108 -7.77 -2.77 -11.43
C THR A 108 -8.57 -4.00 -10.93
N GLY A 109 -9.87 -3.80 -10.67
CA GLY A 109 -10.73 -4.79 -10.05
C GLY A 109 -10.74 -4.71 -8.51
N TYR A 110 -9.91 -3.84 -7.93
CA TYR A 110 -9.90 -3.50 -6.51
C TYR A 110 -10.01 -1.98 -6.32
N ILE A 111 -10.60 -1.60 -5.20
CA ILE A 111 -10.61 -0.23 -4.70
C ILE A 111 -9.17 0.19 -4.40
N HIS A 112 -8.82 1.45 -4.65
CA HIS A 112 -7.50 1.99 -4.31
C HIS A 112 -7.21 1.74 -2.83
N ALA A 113 -6.16 0.97 -2.56
CA ALA A 113 -5.79 0.58 -1.21
C ALA A 113 -4.55 1.34 -0.78
N SER A 114 -4.41 1.59 0.53
CA SER A 114 -3.23 2.26 1.04
C SER A 114 -3.00 1.98 2.51
N ARG A 115 -1.80 2.27 2.99
CA ARG A 115 -1.44 2.23 4.39
C ARG A 115 -0.54 3.39 4.75
N ALA A 116 -0.71 3.94 5.94
CA ALA A 116 0.25 4.87 6.51
C ALA A 116 0.80 4.31 7.81
N VAL A 117 2.06 4.64 8.10
CA VAL A 117 2.75 4.21 9.32
C VAL A 117 3.62 5.34 9.85
N VAL A 118 3.95 5.28 11.14
CA VAL A 118 5.05 6.07 11.72
C VAL A 118 6.34 5.28 11.48
N PRO A 119 7.26 5.72 10.60
CA PRO A 119 8.36 4.86 10.18
C PRO A 119 9.40 4.63 11.30
N SER A 120 9.64 3.36 11.61
CA SER A 120 10.68 2.88 12.52
C SER A 120 12.06 2.86 11.85
N SER A 121 13.14 2.70 12.62
CA SER A 121 14.53 2.75 12.12
C SER A 121 15.00 1.52 11.32
N GLY A 122 14.32 0.39 11.46
CA GLY A 122 14.52 -0.83 10.67
C GLY A 122 13.51 -0.96 9.53
N THR A 123 13.30 -2.19 9.09
CA THR A 123 12.35 -2.54 8.03
C THR A 123 10.93 -2.33 8.52
N ASN A 124 10.17 -1.49 7.81
CA ASN A 124 8.77 -1.23 8.13
C ASN A 124 7.91 -2.31 7.47
N LYS A 125 7.33 -3.18 8.30
CA LYS A 125 6.47 -4.28 7.84
C LYS A 125 5.07 -3.78 7.56
N ILE A 126 4.59 -3.99 6.34
CA ILE A 126 3.31 -3.48 5.85
C ILE A 126 2.42 -4.64 5.44
N ARG A 127 1.14 -4.55 5.78
CA ARG A 127 0.10 -5.44 5.27
C ARG A 127 -1.06 -4.59 4.78
N ILE A 128 -1.54 -4.91 3.58
CA ILE A 128 -2.71 -4.26 2.97
C ILE A 128 -3.62 -5.36 2.45
N MET A 129 -4.90 -5.29 2.83
CA MET A 129 -5.96 -6.11 2.28
C MET A 129 -6.75 -5.29 1.27
N MET A 130 -6.69 -5.66 0.00
CA MET A 130 -7.41 -4.93 -1.05
C MET A 130 -8.87 -5.38 -1.12
N LEU A 131 -9.77 -4.41 -1.19
CA LEU A 131 -11.21 -4.64 -1.30
C LEU A 131 -11.60 -4.74 -2.80
N PRO A 132 -12.28 -5.80 -3.24
CA PRO A 132 -12.65 -5.95 -4.64
C PRO A 132 -13.71 -4.90 -5.05
N GLU A 133 -13.71 -4.45 -6.30
CA GLU A 133 -14.72 -3.52 -6.87
C GLU A 133 -16.10 -4.19 -7.05
N THR A 134 -16.70 -4.66 -5.97
CA THR A 134 -18.00 -5.33 -6.00
C THR A 134 -19.11 -4.31 -6.17
N VAL A 135 -19.83 -4.40 -7.29
CA VAL A 135 -21.00 -3.56 -7.56
C VAL A 135 -22.13 -3.91 -6.59
N ALA A 136 -22.42 -3.01 -5.66
CA ALA A 136 -23.50 -3.11 -4.70
C ALA A 136 -24.88 -2.83 -5.34
N GLY A 137 -24.90 -2.04 -6.42
CA GLY A 137 -26.09 -1.75 -7.20
C GLY A 137 -25.82 -0.79 -8.35
N THR A 138 -26.86 -0.45 -9.11
CA THR A 138 -26.74 0.42 -10.29
C THR A 138 -27.82 1.49 -10.27
N THR A 139 -27.50 2.67 -10.77
CA THR A 139 -28.44 3.78 -11.01
C THR A 139 -28.13 4.44 -12.37
N ALA A 140 -28.76 5.57 -12.68
CA ALA A 140 -28.48 6.36 -13.88
C ALA A 140 -28.53 7.86 -13.58
N SER A 141 -27.80 8.65 -14.36
CA SER A 141 -27.83 10.11 -14.23
C SER A 141 -29.27 10.66 -14.28
N GLY A 142 -29.59 11.59 -13.37
CA GLY A 142 -30.91 12.18 -13.19
C GLY A 142 -31.91 11.30 -12.42
N THR A 143 -31.49 10.18 -11.86
CA THR A 143 -32.35 9.27 -11.07
C THR A 143 -31.93 9.27 -9.60
N GLN A 144 -32.89 9.53 -8.71
CA GLN A 144 -32.74 9.29 -7.28
C GLN A 144 -32.84 7.80 -7.00
N GLU A 145 -31.88 7.24 -6.27
CA GLU A 145 -31.84 5.82 -5.93
C GLU A 145 -31.13 5.59 -4.59
N THR A 146 -31.54 4.58 -3.83
CA THR A 146 -30.83 4.18 -2.61
C THR A 146 -30.23 2.80 -2.79
N ILE A 147 -28.90 2.73 -2.75
CA ILE A 147 -28.17 1.46 -2.81
C ILE A 147 -27.88 1.02 -1.37
N SER A 148 -28.15 -0.24 -1.06
CA SER A 148 -28.01 -0.79 0.30
C SER A 148 -27.26 -2.11 0.29
N LEU A 149 -26.37 -2.29 1.26
CA LEU A 149 -25.71 -3.56 1.56
C LEU A 149 -26.55 -4.40 2.52
N GLY A 150 -26.30 -5.71 2.53
CA GLY A 150 -26.98 -6.65 3.43
C GLY A 150 -26.65 -6.44 4.92
N ASN A 151 -25.59 -5.70 5.24
CA ASN A 151 -25.17 -5.35 6.60
C ASN A 151 -25.82 -4.05 7.13
N GLY A 152 -26.67 -3.38 6.34
CA GLY A 152 -27.39 -2.16 6.73
C GLY A 152 -26.76 -0.86 6.22
N ALA A 153 -25.52 -0.89 5.75
CA ALA A 153 -24.91 0.30 5.15
C ALA A 153 -25.62 0.69 3.84
N SER A 154 -25.77 2.00 3.59
CA SER A 154 -26.42 2.47 2.37
C SER A 154 -26.01 3.89 1.98
N VAL A 155 -26.23 4.19 0.70
CA VAL A 155 -26.05 5.51 0.11
C VAL A 155 -27.29 5.90 -0.69
N ALA A 156 -27.85 7.07 -0.40
CA ALA A 156 -28.94 7.66 -1.16
C ALA A 156 -28.37 8.71 -2.14
N LEU A 157 -28.49 8.42 -3.42
CA LEU A 157 -27.93 9.20 -4.52
C LEU A 157 -29.01 10.08 -5.15
N GLU A 158 -28.65 11.31 -5.50
CA GLU A 158 -29.57 12.28 -6.10
C GLU A 158 -29.57 12.27 -7.65
N GLY A 159 -28.56 11.67 -8.27
CA GLY A 159 -28.47 11.46 -9.72
C GLY A 159 -27.58 12.45 -10.49
N ASP A 160 -26.92 13.39 -9.81
CA ASP A 160 -26.00 14.35 -10.45
C ASP A 160 -24.53 13.89 -10.29
N TYR A 161 -23.89 13.56 -11.41
CA TYR A 161 -22.54 12.99 -11.44
C TYR A 161 -21.60 13.75 -12.37
N ILE A 162 -20.32 13.76 -12.03
CA ILE A 162 -19.24 14.35 -12.82
C ILE A 162 -18.10 13.34 -13.04
N LYS A 163 -17.36 13.53 -14.13
CA LYS A 163 -16.08 12.87 -14.41
C LYS A 163 -14.93 13.56 -13.66
N PRO A 164 -13.71 12.98 -13.63
CA PRO A 164 -12.57 13.56 -12.91
C PRO A 164 -12.13 14.92 -13.48
N ASP A 165 -12.41 15.18 -14.75
CA ASP A 165 -12.16 16.48 -15.41
C ASP A 165 -13.22 17.55 -15.09
N GLY A 166 -14.20 17.22 -14.23
CA GLY A 166 -15.31 18.08 -13.82
C GLY A 166 -16.46 18.16 -14.82
N THR A 167 -16.40 17.44 -15.94
CA THR A 167 -17.50 17.42 -16.91
C THR A 167 -18.68 16.58 -16.40
N ILE A 168 -19.90 17.00 -16.74
CA ILE A 168 -21.12 16.28 -16.32
C ILE A 168 -21.17 14.92 -17.01
N TYR A 169 -21.46 13.88 -16.23
CA TYR A 169 -21.68 12.53 -16.72
C TYR A 169 -23.16 12.25 -17.00
N SER A 170 -23.44 11.57 -18.11
CA SER A 170 -24.77 11.09 -18.49
C SER A 170 -24.68 9.64 -18.94
N GLY A 171 -25.25 8.72 -18.17
CA GLY A 171 -25.24 7.29 -18.47
C GLY A 171 -25.70 6.46 -17.28
N ASN A 172 -25.46 5.15 -17.34
CA ASN A 172 -25.63 4.31 -16.16
C ASN A 172 -24.44 4.50 -15.22
N VAL A 173 -24.66 4.25 -13.94
CA VAL A 173 -23.67 4.35 -12.88
C VAL A 173 -23.69 3.05 -12.10
N ASN A 174 -22.55 2.36 -12.06
CA ASN A 174 -22.30 1.27 -11.12
C ASN A 174 -21.85 1.88 -9.80
N VAL A 175 -22.45 1.40 -8.70
CA VAL A 175 -22.14 1.85 -7.34
C VAL A 175 -21.41 0.73 -6.64
N ILE A 176 -20.13 0.94 -6.37
CA ILE A 176 -19.27 0.05 -5.59
C ILE A 176 -19.33 0.55 -4.15
N MET A 177 -19.56 -0.34 -3.20
CA MET A 177 -19.73 0.05 -1.80
C MET A 177 -19.24 -1.04 -0.86
N HIS A 178 -18.42 -0.65 0.13
CA HIS A 178 -17.95 -1.53 1.20
C HIS A 178 -18.08 -0.85 2.56
N HIS A 179 -18.61 -1.59 3.51
CA HIS A 179 -18.65 -1.17 4.91
C HIS A 179 -17.56 -1.89 5.68
N LEU A 180 -16.72 -1.13 6.36
CA LEU A 180 -15.65 -1.64 7.20
C LEU A 180 -16.12 -1.50 8.65
N ASP A 181 -16.35 -2.65 9.29
CA ASP A 181 -16.78 -2.73 10.68
C ASP A 181 -15.57 -2.62 11.62
N PRO A 182 -15.55 -1.67 12.57
CA PRO A 182 -14.40 -1.49 13.45
C PRO A 182 -14.02 -2.68 14.33
N VAL A 183 -14.93 -3.65 14.52
CA VAL A 183 -14.65 -4.85 15.32
C VAL A 183 -14.25 -6.07 14.49
N ASP A 184 -14.19 -5.93 13.16
CA ASP A 184 -13.65 -6.96 12.28
C ASP A 184 -12.13 -7.07 12.48
N GLU A 185 -11.62 -8.31 12.59
CA GLU A 185 -10.20 -8.59 12.80
C GLU A 185 -9.35 -8.15 11.61
N ASP A 186 -9.93 -8.15 10.40
CA ASP A 186 -9.26 -7.73 9.17
C ASP A 186 -9.41 -6.22 8.87
N MET A 187 -10.27 -5.49 9.60
CA MET A 187 -10.49 -4.04 9.37
C MET A 187 -9.18 -3.24 9.39
N PRO A 188 -8.25 -3.49 10.33
CA PRO A 188 -6.96 -2.81 10.31
C PRO A 188 -6.22 -2.99 8.99
N ASP A 189 -6.30 -4.11 8.27
CA ASP A 189 -5.58 -4.29 7.01
C ASP A 189 -6.34 -3.71 5.79
N GLN A 190 -7.67 -3.55 5.90
CA GLN A 190 -8.55 -3.01 4.86
C GLN A 190 -8.57 -1.47 4.84
N MET A 191 -8.41 -0.84 6.01
CA MET A 191 -8.54 0.61 6.16
C MET A 191 -7.39 1.36 5.44
N PRO A 192 -7.71 2.43 4.67
CA PRO A 192 -6.70 3.24 4.02
C PRO A 192 -5.89 4.09 5.01
N GLY A 193 -4.63 4.33 4.68
CA GLY A 193 -3.75 5.19 5.47
C GLY A 193 -3.59 4.70 6.91
N MET A 194 -3.71 5.64 7.85
CA MET A 194 -3.81 5.39 9.29
C MET A 194 -4.83 6.37 9.86
N LEU A 195 -5.32 6.14 11.08
CA LEU A 195 -6.30 7.00 11.77
C LEU A 195 -5.66 8.32 12.25
N TYR A 196 -5.06 9.07 11.33
CA TYR A 196 -4.42 10.36 11.52
C TYR A 196 -5.09 11.39 10.64
N ALA A 197 -5.45 12.53 11.23
CA ALA A 197 -6.41 13.43 10.64
C ALA A 197 -6.14 14.91 10.89
N ALA A 198 -6.61 15.73 9.96
CA ALA A 198 -6.73 17.17 10.09
C ALA A 198 -8.18 17.54 10.45
N ASN A 199 -8.39 18.07 11.66
CA ASN A 199 -9.70 18.59 12.05
C ASN A 199 -10.05 19.88 11.28
N ALA A 200 -11.27 20.40 11.45
CA ALA A 200 -11.72 21.63 10.80
C ALA A 200 -10.88 22.90 11.13
N GLN A 201 -9.96 22.83 12.10
CA GLN A 201 -9.01 23.89 12.46
C GLN A 201 -7.57 23.58 11.99
N ASN A 202 -7.40 22.53 11.18
CA ASN A 202 -6.12 22.01 10.70
C ASN A 202 -5.18 21.51 11.82
N GLU A 203 -5.74 21.13 12.96
CA GLU A 203 -5.01 20.55 14.09
C GLU A 203 -4.89 19.02 13.93
N GLU A 204 -3.74 18.48 14.32
CA GLU A 204 -3.51 17.03 14.35
C GLU A 204 -4.49 16.33 15.30
N ARG A 205 -5.13 15.28 14.79
CA ARG A 205 -5.95 14.35 15.56
C ARG A 205 -5.58 12.92 15.21
N MET A 206 -5.65 12.05 16.21
CA MET A 206 -5.91 10.64 15.93
C MET A 206 -7.41 10.40 15.95
N LEU A 207 -7.85 9.35 15.27
CA LEU A 207 -9.24 8.99 15.19
C LEU A 207 -9.51 7.63 15.85
N GLN A 208 -10.71 7.50 16.43
CA GLN A 208 -11.29 6.23 16.85
C GLN A 208 -12.54 5.99 16.00
N THR A 209 -12.54 4.92 15.22
CA THR A 209 -13.64 4.63 14.31
C THR A 209 -14.83 3.92 14.95
N LEU A 210 -16.03 4.35 14.58
CA LEU A 210 -17.29 3.67 14.86
C LEU A 210 -17.95 3.11 13.60
N GLY A 211 -17.29 3.20 12.44
CA GLY A 211 -17.75 2.66 11.18
C GLY A 211 -17.21 3.43 9.98
N MET A 212 -16.79 2.70 8.96
CA MET A 212 -16.27 3.23 7.70
C MET A 212 -17.12 2.79 6.52
N LEU A 213 -17.21 3.65 5.50
CA LEU A 213 -17.89 3.36 4.24
C LEU A 213 -17.02 3.81 3.08
N ALA A 214 -16.58 2.86 2.25
CA ALA A 214 -16.02 3.14 0.94
C ALA A 214 -17.15 3.18 -0.08
N VAL A 215 -17.20 4.24 -0.89
CA VAL A 215 -18.12 4.34 -2.02
C VAL A 215 -17.32 4.78 -3.24
N GLU A 216 -17.48 4.07 -4.35
CA GLU A 216 -16.96 4.48 -5.65
C GLU A 216 -18.06 4.36 -6.71
N LEU A 217 -17.98 5.23 -7.72
CA LEU A 217 -18.93 5.26 -8.81
C LEU A 217 -18.19 5.03 -10.14
N ARG A 218 -18.68 4.10 -10.96
CA ARG A 218 -18.12 3.81 -12.29
C ARG A 218 -19.16 4.04 -13.39
N GLY A 219 -18.75 4.72 -14.46
CA GLY A 219 -19.54 4.89 -15.68
C GLY A 219 -19.57 3.65 -16.57
N ASP A 220 -20.36 3.71 -17.64
CA ASP A 220 -20.50 2.62 -18.62
C ASP A 220 -19.18 2.33 -19.37
N GLY A 221 -18.29 3.32 -19.49
CA GLY A 221 -16.97 3.18 -20.10
C GLY A 221 -15.84 2.88 -19.10
N GLY A 222 -16.18 2.60 -17.83
CA GLY A 222 -15.21 2.43 -16.75
C GLY A 222 -14.68 3.74 -16.18
N GLU A 223 -15.29 4.89 -16.50
CA GLU A 223 -14.84 6.17 -15.96
C GLU A 223 -15.13 6.28 -14.46
N ASP A 224 -14.18 6.85 -13.71
CA ASP A 224 -14.41 7.24 -12.32
C ASP A 224 -15.38 8.41 -12.27
N LEU A 225 -16.40 8.29 -11.44
CA LEU A 225 -17.41 9.32 -11.26
C LEU A 225 -17.43 9.81 -9.82
N ASN A 226 -17.82 11.06 -9.65
CA ASN A 226 -18.10 11.63 -8.33
C ASN A 226 -19.41 12.44 -8.37
N LEU A 227 -19.86 12.91 -7.21
CA LEU A 227 -21.01 13.80 -7.11
C LEU A 227 -20.71 15.15 -7.77
N ALA A 228 -21.69 15.72 -8.46
CA ALA A 228 -21.55 17.04 -9.04
C ALA A 228 -21.36 18.13 -7.96
N GLU A 229 -20.65 19.21 -8.31
CA GLU A 229 -20.44 20.33 -7.40
C GLU A 229 -21.77 20.90 -6.85
N GLY A 230 -21.89 20.95 -5.52
CA GLY A 230 -23.09 21.42 -4.83
C GLY A 230 -24.18 20.36 -4.61
N SER A 231 -24.00 19.15 -5.15
CA SER A 231 -24.83 17.99 -4.84
C SER A 231 -24.31 17.24 -3.59
N THR A 232 -25.17 16.46 -2.97
CA THR A 232 -24.83 15.65 -1.78
C THR A 232 -25.48 14.28 -1.87
N ALA A 233 -24.95 13.31 -1.13
CA ALA A 233 -25.57 12.01 -0.89
C ALA A 233 -25.75 11.74 0.61
N GLU A 234 -26.85 11.12 1.02
CA GLU A 234 -27.01 10.64 2.40
C GLU A 234 -26.31 9.28 2.54
N ILE A 235 -25.37 9.17 3.47
CA ILE A 235 -24.77 7.89 3.85
C ILE A 235 -25.36 7.41 5.17
N ARG A 236 -25.50 6.09 5.30
CA ARG A 236 -25.89 5.41 6.53
C ARG A 236 -24.83 4.37 6.87
N VAL A 237 -24.22 4.52 8.03
CA VAL A 237 -23.15 3.67 8.52
C VAL A 237 -23.63 2.95 9.78
N PRO A 238 -23.82 1.62 9.74
CA PRO A 238 -24.16 0.82 10.91
C PRO A 238 -23.07 0.93 11.98
N VAL A 239 -23.49 0.98 13.24
CA VAL A 239 -22.58 0.91 14.39
C VAL A 239 -22.71 -0.47 15.01
N ASP A 240 -21.57 -1.14 15.20
CA ASP A 240 -21.57 -2.46 15.84
C ASP A 240 -22.21 -2.41 17.24
N ALA A 241 -22.95 -3.46 17.58
CA ALA A 241 -23.72 -3.54 18.81
C ALA A 241 -22.87 -3.39 20.07
N SER A 242 -21.60 -3.79 20.03
CA SER A 242 -20.65 -3.64 21.14
C SER A 242 -20.21 -2.18 21.37
N LEU A 243 -20.29 -1.33 20.35
CA LEU A 243 -19.86 0.07 20.38
C LEU A 243 -20.99 1.07 20.63
N ILE A 244 -22.26 0.67 20.41
CA ILE A 244 -23.45 1.52 20.58
C ILE A 244 -23.51 2.21 21.95
N ALA A 245 -23.09 1.54 23.02
CA ALA A 245 -23.20 2.09 24.38
C ALA A 245 -22.29 3.30 24.62
N THR A 246 -21.20 3.42 23.85
CA THR A 246 -20.22 4.50 23.93
C THR A 246 -20.31 5.48 22.76
N ALA A 247 -21.13 5.18 21.76
CA ALA A 247 -21.36 6.00 20.57
C ALA A 247 -22.04 7.35 20.91
N PRO A 248 -21.46 8.51 20.55
CA PRO A 248 -22.09 9.81 20.77
C PRO A 248 -23.30 10.04 19.85
N ASN A 249 -24.26 10.87 20.29
CA ASN A 249 -25.45 11.20 19.47
C ASN A 249 -25.11 11.91 18.14
N THR A 250 -24.00 12.64 18.10
CA THR A 250 -23.48 13.32 16.91
C THR A 250 -21.99 13.05 16.81
N ILE A 251 -21.49 12.83 15.60
CA ILE A 251 -20.09 12.50 15.33
C ILE A 251 -19.60 13.25 14.10
N PRO A 252 -18.37 13.80 14.09
CA PRO A 252 -17.78 14.34 12.88
C PRO A 252 -17.62 13.26 11.81
N LEU A 253 -17.75 13.66 10.55
CA LEU A 253 -17.44 12.81 9.41
C LEU A 253 -16.05 13.17 8.88
N TRP A 254 -15.35 12.16 8.39
CA TRP A 254 -13.99 12.29 7.89
C TRP A 254 -13.87 11.61 6.55
N TYR A 255 -13.38 12.31 5.54
CA TYR A 255 -13.05 11.69 4.26
C TYR A 255 -11.55 11.42 4.17
N PHE A 256 -11.18 10.36 3.48
CA PHE A 256 -9.77 10.05 3.24
C PHE A 256 -9.25 10.81 2.02
N ASP A 257 -8.19 11.60 2.17
CA ASP A 257 -7.49 12.23 1.06
C ASP A 257 -6.46 11.24 0.49
N GLU A 258 -6.83 10.53 -0.58
CA GLU A 258 -5.97 9.53 -1.23
C GLU A 258 -4.69 10.12 -1.85
N THR A 259 -4.66 11.43 -2.10
CA THR A 259 -3.45 12.08 -2.61
C THR A 259 -2.42 12.23 -1.50
N ASN A 260 -2.85 12.67 -0.32
CA ASN A 260 -1.94 13.00 0.78
C ASN A 260 -1.88 11.94 1.91
N GLY A 261 -2.79 10.97 1.92
CA GLY A 261 -2.79 9.79 2.79
C GLY A 261 -3.39 9.96 4.19
N PHE A 262 -4.09 11.07 4.47
CA PHE A 262 -4.65 11.35 5.80
C PHE A 262 -6.13 11.75 5.74
N TRP A 263 -6.81 11.68 6.89
CA TRP A 263 -8.24 11.97 6.99
C TRP A 263 -8.52 13.46 7.19
N ILE A 264 -9.57 13.96 6.56
CA ILE A 264 -9.97 15.38 6.63
C ILE A 264 -11.39 15.48 7.16
N GLU A 265 -11.59 16.31 8.19
CA GLU A 265 -12.92 16.55 8.75
C GLU A 265 -13.81 17.29 7.75
N GLU A 266 -14.96 16.71 7.43
CA GLU A 266 -16.01 17.36 6.65
C GLU A 266 -17.39 16.88 7.08
N GLY A 267 -18.21 17.79 7.61
CA GLY A 267 -19.59 17.46 7.98
C GLY A 267 -19.71 16.66 9.28
N GLN A 268 -20.89 16.09 9.50
CA GLN A 268 -21.22 15.35 10.71
C GLN A 268 -22.38 14.38 10.45
N ALA A 269 -22.45 13.32 11.24
CA ALA A 269 -23.56 12.38 11.27
C ALA A 269 -24.28 12.38 12.62
N THR A 270 -25.56 11.98 12.60
CA THR A 270 -26.39 11.82 13.79
C THR A 270 -26.74 10.35 13.99
N LEU A 271 -26.61 9.85 15.22
CA LEU A 271 -27.00 8.50 15.57
C LEU A 271 -28.52 8.38 15.59
N VAL A 272 -29.08 7.52 14.75
CA VAL A 272 -30.52 7.21 14.69
C VAL A 272 -30.69 5.70 14.76
N GLY A 273 -31.22 5.21 15.88
CA GLY A 273 -31.25 3.77 16.12
C GLY A 273 -29.84 3.24 16.37
N ASN A 274 -29.33 2.45 15.43
CA ASN A 274 -28.00 1.85 15.44
C ASN A 274 -27.13 2.28 14.25
N GLU A 275 -27.48 3.39 13.60
CA GLU A 275 -26.80 3.89 12.40
C GLU A 275 -26.44 5.36 12.56
N TYR A 276 -25.24 5.74 12.11
CA TYR A 276 -24.90 7.13 11.86
C TYR A 276 -25.41 7.54 10.48
N ILE A 277 -26.18 8.64 10.45
CA ILE A 277 -26.75 9.20 9.22
C ILE A 277 -26.20 10.60 9.01
N GLY A 278 -25.58 10.84 7.85
CA GLY A 278 -25.01 12.13 7.47
C GLY A 278 -25.02 12.36 5.97
N ASN A 279 -24.73 13.59 5.54
CA ASN A 279 -24.63 13.93 4.12
C ASN A 279 -23.16 14.18 3.75
N VAL A 280 -22.75 13.66 2.60
CA VAL A 280 -21.40 13.84 2.03
C VAL A 280 -21.48 14.58 0.70
N SER A 281 -20.45 15.37 0.38
CA SER A 281 -20.39 16.18 -0.83
C SER A 281 -19.63 15.52 -1.99
N HIS A 282 -18.87 14.47 -1.70
CA HIS A 282 -18.13 13.66 -2.66
C HIS A 282 -17.96 12.24 -2.12
N PHE A 283 -17.47 11.33 -2.97
CA PHE A 283 -17.11 9.97 -2.58
C PHE A 283 -15.60 9.76 -2.52
N SER A 284 -15.24 8.91 -1.56
CA SER A 284 -13.93 8.41 -1.15
C SER A 284 -14.23 7.36 -0.06
N PHE A 285 -13.24 6.98 0.75
CA PHE A 285 -13.53 6.45 2.07
C PHE A 285 -14.09 7.55 2.99
N TRP A 286 -15.15 7.23 3.71
CA TRP A 286 -15.78 8.06 4.72
C TRP A 286 -15.82 7.34 6.06
N ASN A 287 -15.59 8.08 7.14
CA ASN A 287 -15.45 7.51 8.46
C ASN A 287 -16.25 8.31 9.51
N CYS A 288 -16.83 7.59 10.48
CA CYS A 288 -17.59 8.12 11.60
C CYS A 288 -16.75 8.04 12.88
N ASP A 289 -15.96 9.08 13.18
CA ASP A 289 -14.88 8.96 14.17
C ASP A 289 -14.94 9.97 15.30
N ILE A 290 -14.54 9.49 16.48
CA ILE A 290 -14.28 10.32 17.66
C ILE A 290 -12.82 10.79 17.58
N PRO A 291 -12.56 12.11 17.49
CA PRO A 291 -11.20 12.62 17.45
C PRO A 291 -10.56 12.66 18.85
N ALA A 292 -9.25 12.42 18.90
CA ALA A 292 -8.43 12.58 20.10
C ALA A 292 -7.11 13.30 19.80
N GLU A 293 -6.55 13.97 20.81
CA GLU A 293 -5.17 14.46 20.75
C GLU A 293 -4.22 13.27 20.76
N ALA A 294 -3.16 13.30 19.94
CA ALA A 294 -2.27 12.17 19.74
C ALA A 294 -0.81 12.54 20.00
N VAL A 295 -0.03 11.56 20.46
CA VAL A 295 1.44 11.62 20.52
C VAL A 295 2.00 10.36 19.86
N ASN A 296 3.22 10.45 19.32
CA ASN A 296 3.92 9.27 18.83
C ASN A 296 4.51 8.48 20.00
N LEU A 297 4.34 7.17 19.98
CA LEU A 297 5.01 6.25 20.88
C LEU A 297 5.77 5.21 20.08
N CYS A 298 7.06 5.07 20.36
CA CYS A 298 7.87 3.96 19.88
C CYS A 298 8.17 2.99 21.03
N ILE A 299 8.03 1.70 20.79
CA ILE A 299 8.30 0.62 21.75
C ILE A 299 9.42 -0.24 21.18
N THR A 300 10.43 -0.51 22.00
CA THR A 300 11.49 -1.50 21.70
C THR A 300 11.32 -2.70 22.62
N ALA A 301 11.18 -3.90 22.05
CA ALA A 301 11.04 -5.15 22.79
C ALA A 301 12.35 -5.95 22.80
N SER A 302 12.74 -6.43 23.98
CA SER A 302 13.87 -7.35 24.16
C SER A 302 13.52 -8.51 25.09
N ASP A 303 14.34 -9.56 25.09
CA ASP A 303 14.30 -10.62 26.10
C ASP A 303 15.10 -10.23 27.38
N GLU A 304 15.16 -11.12 28.37
CA GLU A 304 15.94 -10.93 29.60
C GLU A 304 17.47 -10.90 29.38
N THR A 305 17.95 -11.38 28.24
CA THR A 305 19.37 -11.38 27.85
C THR A 305 19.79 -10.10 27.14
N GLY A 306 18.81 -9.27 26.72
CA GLY A 306 18.99 -8.03 25.97
C GLY A 306 18.94 -8.21 24.46
N SER A 307 18.54 -9.38 23.96
CA SER A 307 18.34 -9.63 22.53
C SER A 307 17.04 -8.99 22.06
N LEU A 308 17.06 -8.31 20.91
CA LEU A 308 15.89 -7.64 20.35
C LEU A 308 14.94 -8.66 19.74
N LEU A 309 13.64 -8.42 19.89
CA LEU A 309 12.60 -9.38 19.49
C LEU A 309 11.76 -8.81 18.34
N SER A 310 11.97 -9.34 17.13
CA SER A 310 11.17 -9.03 15.96
C SER A 310 9.89 -9.86 15.90
N ASN A 311 8.99 -9.50 14.99
CA ASN A 311 7.77 -10.25 14.68
C ASN A 311 6.78 -10.39 15.85
N LEU A 312 6.89 -9.57 16.89
CA LEU A 312 5.93 -9.52 17.98
C LEU A 312 4.77 -8.62 17.61
N ASN A 313 3.52 -9.08 17.77
CA ASN A 313 2.38 -8.20 17.68
C ASN A 313 2.16 -7.50 19.03
N ILE A 314 2.32 -6.18 19.03
CA ILE A 314 2.09 -5.34 20.20
C ILE A 314 0.77 -4.62 20.02
N THR A 315 -0.12 -4.74 21.01
CA THR A 315 -1.35 -3.96 21.05
C THR A 315 -1.34 -2.96 22.20
N LEU A 316 -1.94 -1.80 21.97
CA LEU A 316 -2.12 -0.74 22.96
C LEU A 316 -3.59 -0.39 23.05
N THR A 317 -4.18 -0.64 24.22
CA THR A 317 -5.61 -0.40 24.48
C THR A 317 -5.81 0.78 25.41
N SER A 318 -6.53 1.80 24.95
CA SER A 318 -7.16 2.82 25.79
C SER A 318 -8.59 2.38 26.14
N ASN A 319 -9.00 2.58 27.40
CA ASN A 319 -10.38 2.37 27.82
C ASN A 319 -11.38 3.29 27.10
N THR A 320 -10.89 4.41 26.57
CA THR A 320 -11.71 5.44 25.93
C THR A 320 -11.66 5.28 24.41
N PHE A 321 -10.46 5.14 23.85
CA PHE A 321 -10.21 5.27 22.41
C PHE A 321 -9.96 3.95 21.68
N GLY A 322 -10.13 2.80 22.34
CA GLY A 322 -10.00 1.48 21.74
C GLY A 322 -8.55 0.99 21.63
N THR A 323 -8.32 0.06 20.71
CA THR A 323 -7.05 -0.67 20.57
C THR A 323 -6.36 -0.34 19.25
N SER A 324 -5.05 -0.15 19.30
CA SER A 324 -4.17 -0.11 18.13
C SER A 324 -3.17 -1.27 18.20
N SER A 325 -2.61 -1.68 17.06
CA SER A 325 -1.63 -2.75 17.00
C SER A 325 -0.51 -2.46 15.99
N GLY A 326 0.61 -3.16 16.14
CA GLY A 326 1.69 -3.16 15.18
C GLY A 326 2.70 -4.26 15.47
N ASN A 327 3.53 -4.57 14.48
CA ASN A 327 4.53 -5.63 14.57
C ASN A 327 5.94 -5.05 14.76
N THR A 328 6.74 -5.65 15.63
CA THR A 328 8.14 -5.26 15.80
C THR A 328 8.99 -5.66 14.60
N ASN A 329 9.87 -4.77 14.18
CA ASN A 329 10.86 -5.01 13.13
C ASN A 329 12.07 -5.80 13.68
N GLU A 330 13.10 -6.02 12.85
CA GLU A 330 14.37 -6.68 13.19
C GLU A 330 15.14 -6.01 14.34
N ASN A 331 14.89 -4.72 14.59
CA ASN A 331 15.42 -3.98 15.73
C ASN A 331 14.53 -4.07 16.98
N GLY A 332 13.51 -4.93 16.97
CA GLY A 332 12.52 -5.06 18.02
C GLY A 332 11.64 -3.80 18.20
N GLU A 333 11.61 -2.91 17.20
CA GLU A 333 10.96 -1.60 17.28
C GLU A 333 9.60 -1.59 16.56
N VAL A 334 8.62 -0.95 17.17
CA VAL A 334 7.34 -0.59 16.55
C VAL A 334 6.94 0.83 17.00
N CYS A 335 6.42 1.63 16.08
CA CYS A 335 6.02 3.02 16.35
C CYS A 335 4.59 3.28 15.86
N GLY A 336 3.85 4.15 16.55
CA GLY A 336 2.50 4.54 16.16
C GLY A 336 1.94 5.69 16.99
N LEU A 337 0.74 6.14 16.62
CA LEU A 337 -0.01 7.14 17.38
C LEU A 337 -0.72 6.51 18.58
N VAL A 338 -0.70 7.22 19.71
CA VAL A 338 -1.49 6.88 20.89
C VAL A 338 -2.19 8.11 21.45
N PRO A 339 -3.34 7.95 22.13
CA PRO A 339 -4.07 9.08 22.66
C PRO A 339 -3.29 9.75 23.80
N SER A 340 -3.22 11.07 23.73
CA SER A 340 -2.54 11.89 24.73
C SER A 340 -3.23 11.80 26.07
N ASN A 341 -2.44 11.80 27.14
CA ASN A 341 -2.88 11.78 28.53
C ASN A 341 -3.72 10.54 28.95
N GLU A 342 -3.72 9.47 28.14
CA GLU A 342 -4.38 8.22 28.47
C GLU A 342 -3.42 7.21 29.11
N THR A 343 -3.94 6.44 30.06
CA THR A 343 -3.28 5.21 30.53
C THR A 343 -3.60 4.10 29.54
N LEU A 344 -2.57 3.39 29.06
CA LEU A 344 -2.71 2.33 28.06
C LEU A 344 -2.39 0.96 28.66
N GLU A 345 -3.14 -0.04 28.24
CA GLU A 345 -2.79 -1.45 28.45
C GLU A 345 -2.00 -1.94 27.23
N LEU A 346 -0.71 -2.22 27.45
CA LEU A 346 0.16 -2.84 26.47
C LEU A 346 0.05 -4.35 26.61
N ASN A 347 -0.27 -5.04 25.52
CA ASN A 347 -0.23 -6.50 25.43
C ASN A 347 0.68 -6.93 24.29
N VAL A 348 1.38 -8.05 24.48
CA VAL A 348 2.23 -8.67 23.45
C VAL A 348 1.67 -10.05 23.12
N TYR A 349 1.45 -10.30 21.84
CA TYR A 349 0.89 -11.54 21.32
C TYR A 349 1.81 -12.20 20.30
N ILE A 350 1.60 -13.51 20.19
CA ILE A 350 2.07 -14.35 19.09
C ILE A 350 0.84 -15.16 18.69
N PHE A 351 -0.06 -14.53 17.94
CA PHE A 351 -1.35 -15.11 17.55
C PHE A 351 -1.17 -16.48 16.87
N ASP A 352 -2.13 -17.40 16.99
CA ASP A 352 -2.12 -18.75 16.39
C ASP A 352 -1.01 -19.73 16.80
N VAL A 353 0.09 -19.27 17.42
CA VAL A 353 1.18 -20.15 17.89
C VAL A 353 1.03 -20.45 19.37
N CYS A 354 0.68 -19.44 20.17
CA CYS A 354 0.53 -19.54 21.63
C CYS A 354 -0.91 -19.37 22.12
N GLY A 355 -1.88 -19.39 21.20
CA GLY A 355 -3.28 -19.09 21.46
C GLY A 355 -3.53 -17.58 21.63
N ASN A 356 -4.73 -17.23 22.09
CA ASN A 356 -5.22 -15.84 22.10
C ASN A 356 -4.85 -15.05 23.37
N ASN A 357 -4.03 -15.62 24.25
CA ASN A 357 -3.61 -14.95 25.49
C ASN A 357 -2.34 -14.14 25.23
N SER A 358 -2.23 -12.97 25.85
CA SER A 358 -0.98 -12.21 25.80
C SER A 358 0.12 -12.93 26.57
N ILE A 359 1.33 -12.91 26.00
CA ILE A 359 2.53 -13.46 26.64
C ILE A 359 3.18 -12.45 27.59
N TYR A 360 2.83 -11.17 27.42
CA TYR A 360 3.25 -10.07 28.27
C TYR A 360 2.16 -9.01 28.32
N THR A 361 1.99 -8.39 29.49
CA THR A 361 1.08 -7.26 29.68
C THR A 361 1.67 -6.24 30.65
N GLN A 362 1.47 -4.96 30.35
CA GLN A 362 1.91 -3.86 31.20
C GLN A 362 0.98 -2.64 31.05
N THR A 363 0.73 -1.94 32.15
CA THR A 363 0.12 -0.61 32.10
C THR A 363 1.19 0.46 31.89
N ILE A 364 1.05 1.28 30.85
CA ILE A 364 1.97 2.37 30.50
C ILE A 364 1.24 3.73 30.39
N GLY A 365 2.02 4.80 30.24
CA GLY A 365 1.50 6.17 30.20
C GLY A 365 1.09 6.72 31.57
N PRO A 366 0.40 7.87 31.62
CA PRO A 366 0.02 8.70 30.48
C PRO A 366 1.19 9.43 29.81
N PHE A 367 1.12 9.60 28.49
CA PHE A 367 2.09 10.35 27.69
C PHE A 367 1.50 11.68 27.22
N ASN A 368 2.30 12.75 27.22
CA ASN A 368 1.86 14.10 26.80
C ASN A 368 2.81 14.76 25.78
N ALA A 369 3.76 13.99 25.28
CA ALA A 369 4.67 14.33 24.18
C ALA A 369 5.16 13.02 23.55
N ASP A 370 5.67 13.11 22.32
CA ASP A 370 6.30 12.00 21.63
C ASP A 370 7.34 11.31 22.53
N SER A 371 7.26 9.99 22.63
CA SER A 371 7.99 9.19 23.62
C SER A 371 8.52 7.89 23.04
N SER A 372 9.56 7.34 23.66
CA SER A 372 10.08 6.01 23.35
C SER A 372 10.31 5.23 24.64
N ILE A 373 9.90 3.96 24.67
CA ILE A 373 10.05 3.08 25.83
C ILE A 373 10.64 1.72 25.43
N GLY A 374 11.32 1.07 26.36
CA GLY A 374 11.74 -0.32 26.22
C GLY A 374 10.90 -1.24 27.10
N ILE A 375 10.53 -2.40 26.57
CA ILE A 375 9.88 -3.48 27.32
C ILE A 375 10.78 -4.72 27.29
N VAL A 376 10.73 -5.49 28.39
CA VAL A 376 11.46 -6.75 28.51
C VAL A 376 10.44 -7.87 28.64
N ILE A 377 10.44 -8.79 27.67
CA ILE A 377 9.61 -9.98 27.67
C ILE A 377 10.28 -11.01 28.58
N PRO A 378 9.65 -11.39 29.71
CA PRO A 378 10.25 -12.31 30.65
C PRO A 378 10.28 -13.72 30.05
N ASP A 379 11.32 -14.48 30.41
CA ASP A 379 11.39 -15.88 30.07
C ASP A 379 10.21 -16.62 30.72
N ASN A 380 9.48 -17.41 29.94
CA ASN A 380 8.43 -18.30 30.45
C ASN A 380 8.66 -19.71 29.89
N LEU A 381 8.40 -20.75 30.69
CA LEU A 381 8.54 -22.15 30.30
C LEU A 381 7.67 -22.54 29.09
N ASP A 382 6.62 -21.76 28.83
CA ASP A 382 5.67 -22.01 27.74
C ASP A 382 6.06 -21.35 26.41
N ILE A 383 7.04 -20.42 26.42
CA ILE A 383 7.52 -19.71 25.22
C ILE A 383 9.01 -19.99 25.01
N VAL A 384 9.40 -20.11 23.75
CA VAL A 384 10.78 -20.36 23.35
C VAL A 384 11.16 -19.35 22.28
N SER A 385 12.19 -18.55 22.53
CA SER A 385 12.79 -17.69 21.51
C SER A 385 13.62 -18.54 20.56
N GLU A 386 13.42 -18.33 19.26
CA GLU A 386 14.12 -19.01 18.19
C GLU A 386 14.69 -17.97 17.22
N THR A 387 15.94 -18.18 16.85
CA THR A 387 16.63 -17.48 15.77
C THR A 387 16.93 -18.49 14.67
N VAL A 388 16.50 -18.21 13.45
CA VAL A 388 16.87 -18.98 12.25
C VAL A 388 17.78 -18.14 11.38
N ILE A 389 18.98 -18.65 11.11
CA ILE A 389 19.96 -17.99 10.23
C ILE A 389 20.27 -18.87 9.03
N GLY A 390 20.66 -18.22 7.94
CA GLY A 390 21.19 -18.91 6.78
C GLY A 390 21.76 -17.95 5.75
N THR A 391 22.22 -18.55 4.65
CA THR A 391 22.69 -17.84 3.45
C THR A 391 21.77 -18.16 2.28
N PHE A 392 21.40 -17.14 1.52
CA PHE A 392 20.57 -17.25 0.33
C PHE A 392 21.36 -16.81 -0.90
N ASN A 393 21.57 -17.77 -1.81
CA ASN A 393 22.30 -17.56 -3.04
C ASN A 393 21.40 -17.72 -4.26
N THR A 394 21.79 -17.06 -5.34
CA THR A 394 21.31 -17.35 -6.69
C THR A 394 21.67 -18.79 -7.08
N CYS A 395 21.05 -19.32 -8.15
CA CYS A 395 21.41 -20.64 -8.70
C CYS A 395 22.90 -20.78 -9.03
N ASN A 396 23.57 -19.68 -9.38
CA ASN A 396 24.99 -19.65 -9.75
C ASN A 396 25.94 -19.62 -8.54
N GLY A 397 25.40 -19.53 -7.32
CA GLY A 397 26.17 -19.49 -6.08
C GLY A 397 26.61 -18.09 -5.65
N ASP A 398 26.21 -17.04 -6.36
CA ASP A 398 26.37 -15.65 -5.93
C ASP A 398 25.31 -15.29 -4.88
N SER A 399 25.60 -14.35 -3.98
CA SER A 399 24.67 -13.90 -2.94
C SER A 399 23.46 -13.17 -3.55
N VAL A 400 22.26 -13.46 -3.06
CA VAL A 400 21.06 -12.69 -3.41
C VAL A 400 21.11 -11.34 -2.70
N THR A 401 20.95 -10.26 -3.46
CA THR A 401 21.03 -8.88 -2.94
C THR A 401 19.68 -8.24 -2.72
N ASP A 402 18.64 -8.71 -3.41
CA ASP A 402 17.26 -8.28 -3.20
C ASP A 402 16.33 -9.49 -3.29
N GLY A 403 15.64 -9.76 -2.20
CA GLY A 403 14.90 -10.99 -1.99
C GLY A 403 14.46 -11.10 -0.55
N TYR A 404 13.63 -12.11 -0.28
CA TYR A 404 13.12 -12.36 1.06
C TYR A 404 13.04 -13.85 1.36
N VAL A 405 12.93 -14.15 2.65
CA VAL A 405 12.70 -15.50 3.16
C VAL A 405 11.39 -15.52 3.92
N GLN A 406 10.56 -16.51 3.62
CA GLN A 406 9.33 -16.84 4.32
C GLN A 406 9.53 -18.08 5.19
N LEU A 407 9.40 -17.90 6.50
CA LEU A 407 9.36 -18.98 7.47
C LEU A 407 7.91 -19.32 7.81
N GLY A 408 7.46 -20.50 7.39
CA GLY A 408 6.16 -21.05 7.76
C GLY A 408 6.24 -21.82 9.08
N PHE A 409 5.43 -21.43 10.07
CA PHE A 409 5.29 -22.14 11.34
C PHE A 409 3.85 -22.12 11.85
N GLY A 410 3.23 -23.31 11.93
CA GLY A 410 1.80 -23.41 12.20
C GLY A 410 0.99 -22.78 11.07
N ASN A 411 0.14 -21.80 11.41
CA ASN A 411 -0.61 -21.00 10.42
C ASN A 411 0.05 -19.63 10.14
N GLN A 412 1.21 -19.35 10.75
CA GLN A 412 1.91 -18.09 10.55
C GLN A 412 3.00 -18.20 9.50
N VAL A 413 3.19 -17.09 8.79
CA VAL A 413 4.31 -16.87 7.87
C VAL A 413 5.06 -15.63 8.32
N PHE A 414 6.33 -15.81 8.65
CA PHE A 414 7.24 -14.71 8.97
C PHE A 414 8.04 -14.38 7.72
N THR A 415 7.92 -13.15 7.24
CA THR A 415 8.64 -12.67 6.06
C THR A 415 9.70 -11.66 6.50
N ASP A 416 10.95 -11.89 6.11
CA ASP A 416 12.09 -11.02 6.38
C ASP A 416 12.98 -10.90 5.14
N ALA A 417 13.54 -9.71 4.93
CA ALA A 417 14.36 -9.41 3.77
C ALA A 417 15.76 -10.04 3.88
N VAL A 418 16.37 -10.33 2.73
CA VAL A 418 17.75 -10.80 2.63
C VAL A 418 18.70 -9.61 2.52
N THR A 419 19.73 -9.59 3.34
CA THR A 419 20.78 -8.56 3.34
C THR A 419 22.12 -9.18 2.98
N ASP A 420 22.67 -8.80 1.81
CA ASP A 420 23.95 -9.32 1.31
C ASP A 420 24.03 -10.86 1.31
N GLY A 421 22.95 -11.52 0.88
CA GLY A 421 22.81 -12.98 0.86
C GLY A 421 22.68 -13.64 2.22
N ASN A 422 22.54 -12.89 3.31
CA ASN A 422 22.27 -13.43 4.64
C ASN A 422 20.84 -13.08 5.07
N PHE A 423 20.22 -13.96 5.84
CA PHE A 423 18.96 -13.67 6.50
C PHE A 423 19.00 -14.15 7.93
N GLU A 424 18.25 -13.46 8.78
CA GLU A 424 18.02 -13.80 10.17
C GLU A 424 16.54 -13.59 10.47
N ILE A 425 15.85 -14.65 10.88
CA ILE A 425 14.45 -14.60 11.29
C ILE A 425 14.39 -14.90 12.78
N ASN A 426 13.98 -13.90 13.56
CA ASN A 426 13.68 -14.09 14.97
C ASN A 426 12.17 -14.28 15.15
N LEU A 427 11.80 -15.27 15.94
CA LEU A 427 10.41 -15.49 16.35
C LEU A 427 10.37 -16.09 17.76
N ILE A 428 9.19 -16.05 18.36
CA ILE A 428 8.91 -16.78 19.60
C ILE A 428 7.86 -17.83 19.27
N ARG A 429 8.05 -19.06 19.77
CA ARG A 429 7.12 -20.18 19.58
C ARG A 429 6.66 -20.79 20.91
N CYS A 430 5.51 -21.45 20.88
CA CYS A 430 5.04 -22.32 21.96
C CYS A 430 5.39 -23.78 21.71
N ASN A 431 5.47 -24.58 22.77
CA ASN A 431 6.04 -25.94 22.79
C ASN A 431 5.16 -27.05 22.14
N SER A 432 4.36 -26.71 21.13
CA SER A 432 3.44 -27.64 20.46
C SER A 432 4.02 -28.28 19.20
N SER A 433 4.98 -27.62 18.54
CA SER A 433 5.70 -28.10 17.36
C SER A 433 7.14 -27.55 17.34
N ASP A 434 8.06 -28.33 16.78
CA ASP A 434 9.47 -27.95 16.58
C ASP A 434 9.87 -27.96 15.09
N THR A 435 8.95 -28.20 14.16
CA THR A 435 9.21 -28.17 12.71
C THR A 435 8.69 -26.89 12.07
N PHE A 436 9.45 -26.35 11.12
CA PHE A 436 9.09 -25.18 10.31
C PHE A 436 9.48 -25.41 8.85
N SER A 437 8.92 -24.61 7.94
CA SER A 437 9.29 -24.60 6.52
C SER A 437 9.93 -23.28 6.14
N ILE A 438 10.81 -23.30 5.14
CA ILE A 438 11.42 -22.13 4.52
C ILE A 438 11.14 -22.15 3.03
N GLU A 439 10.72 -21.01 2.52
CA GLU A 439 10.71 -20.67 1.10
C GLU A 439 11.41 -19.33 0.93
N ALA A 440 12.18 -19.16 -0.15
CA ALA A 440 12.89 -17.92 -0.42
C ALA A 440 12.73 -17.50 -1.87
N SER A 441 12.61 -16.20 -2.09
CA SER A 441 12.40 -15.58 -3.40
C SER A 441 13.54 -14.60 -3.69
N ASP A 442 14.22 -14.82 -4.82
CA ASP A 442 15.17 -13.90 -5.42
C ASP A 442 14.41 -12.96 -6.34
N PHE A 443 14.19 -11.74 -5.83
CA PHE A 443 13.36 -10.73 -6.46
C PHE A 443 14.03 -10.14 -7.71
N VAL A 444 15.36 -10.26 -7.84
CA VAL A 444 16.12 -9.77 -9.00
C VAL A 444 16.08 -10.76 -10.14
N ASN A 445 16.32 -12.04 -9.85
CA ASN A 445 16.46 -13.07 -10.87
C ASN A 445 15.15 -13.82 -11.16
N LEU A 446 14.07 -13.51 -10.43
CA LEU A 446 12.77 -14.19 -10.55
C LEU A 446 12.94 -15.70 -10.36
N GLN A 447 13.63 -16.07 -9.29
CA GLN A 447 13.88 -17.46 -8.92
C GLN A 447 13.45 -17.71 -7.48
N VAL A 448 12.94 -18.90 -7.23
CA VAL A 448 12.51 -19.32 -5.90
C VAL A 448 13.22 -20.61 -5.47
N THR A 449 13.13 -20.91 -4.18
CA THR A 449 13.42 -22.25 -3.66
C THR A 449 12.16 -23.11 -3.70
N ASP A 450 12.30 -24.42 -3.53
CA ASP A 450 11.17 -25.23 -3.04
C ASP A 450 10.83 -24.84 -1.60
N SER A 451 9.69 -25.31 -1.09
CA SER A 451 9.41 -25.30 0.36
C SER A 451 10.23 -26.38 1.08
N ILE A 452 11.19 -25.96 1.89
CA ILE A 452 12.15 -26.85 2.57
C ILE A 452 11.80 -26.95 4.05
N ASN A 453 11.63 -28.17 4.56
CA ASN A 453 11.30 -28.41 5.97
C ASN A 453 12.55 -28.58 6.85
N TYR A 454 12.52 -27.93 8.01
CA TYR A 454 13.58 -27.97 9.03
C TYR A 454 12.99 -28.26 10.42
N THR A 455 13.88 -28.43 11.41
CA THR A 455 13.54 -28.59 12.82
C THR A 455 14.38 -27.61 13.63
N PHE A 456 13.75 -26.92 14.59
CA PHE A 456 14.44 -25.96 15.45
C PHE A 456 15.55 -26.62 16.27
N THR A 457 16.70 -25.97 16.32
CA THR A 457 17.78 -26.21 17.29
C THR A 457 17.86 -25.01 18.22
N THR A 458 17.06 -25.03 19.30
CA THR A 458 16.94 -23.88 20.20
C THR A 458 18.27 -23.50 20.86
N PRO A 459 18.61 -22.20 20.96
CA PRO A 459 17.85 -21.04 20.47
C PRO A 459 18.22 -20.61 19.04
N LEU A 460 19.21 -21.23 18.42
CA LEU A 460 19.76 -20.83 17.13
C LEU A 460 19.82 -22.00 16.16
N THR A 461 19.01 -21.91 15.10
CA THR A 461 18.98 -22.86 14.00
C THR A 461 19.71 -22.27 12.79
N ASP A 462 20.91 -22.78 12.50
CA ASP A 462 21.62 -22.49 11.26
C ASP A 462 21.20 -23.51 10.19
N ILE A 463 20.48 -23.06 9.16
CA ILE A 463 20.00 -23.91 8.08
C ILE A 463 20.99 -24.03 6.91
N GLY A 464 22.14 -23.37 7.00
CA GLY A 464 23.19 -23.36 5.99
C GLY A 464 22.85 -22.50 4.78
N THR A 465 23.19 -23.00 3.59
CA THR A 465 22.94 -22.30 2.32
C THR A 465 21.75 -22.90 1.60
N ILE A 466 20.80 -22.03 1.25
CA ILE A 466 19.72 -22.31 0.30
C ILE A 466 19.98 -21.55 -1.00
N SER A 467 19.45 -22.05 -2.12
CA SER A 467 19.67 -21.40 -3.42
C SER A 467 18.42 -21.41 -4.29
N ALA A 468 18.09 -20.25 -4.84
CA ALA A 468 16.97 -20.10 -5.77
C ALA A 468 17.37 -20.69 -7.12
N CYS A 469 16.91 -21.91 -7.41
CA CYS A 469 17.26 -22.63 -8.65
C CYS A 469 16.04 -22.90 -9.53
N ASN A 470 14.84 -22.68 -8.99
CA ASN A 470 13.59 -22.84 -9.72
C ASN A 470 13.23 -21.49 -10.34
N ALA A 471 13.10 -21.43 -11.65
CA ALA A 471 12.59 -20.24 -12.32
C ALA A 471 11.10 -20.05 -12.00
N VAL A 472 10.64 -18.80 -11.97
CA VAL A 472 9.22 -18.50 -12.13
C VAL A 472 8.78 -19.03 -13.50
N THR A 473 7.73 -19.85 -13.52
CA THR A 473 7.43 -20.76 -14.65
C THR A 473 6.92 -20.06 -15.90
N GLU A 474 6.23 -18.93 -15.76
CA GLU A 474 5.75 -18.11 -16.88
C GLU A 474 5.87 -16.65 -16.48
N PHE A 475 6.32 -15.80 -17.41
CA PHE A 475 6.29 -14.35 -17.23
C PHE A 475 6.29 -13.57 -18.55
N ILE A 476 5.79 -12.34 -18.50
CA ILE A 476 5.90 -11.30 -19.51
C ILE A 476 6.43 -10.05 -18.81
N GLN A 477 7.50 -9.46 -19.32
CA GLN A 477 8.10 -8.24 -18.76
C GLN A 477 8.46 -7.25 -19.86
N TYR A 478 8.21 -5.96 -19.66
CA TYR A 478 8.91 -4.92 -20.42
C TYR A 478 9.05 -3.61 -19.64
N THR A 479 9.95 -2.77 -20.13
CA THR A 479 10.16 -1.40 -19.63
C THR A 479 10.09 -0.42 -20.80
N ILE A 480 9.53 0.77 -20.56
CA ILE A 480 9.53 1.91 -21.47
C ILE A 480 10.40 3.02 -20.89
N ASP A 481 11.18 3.68 -21.75
CA ASP A 481 12.04 4.82 -21.44
C ASP A 481 12.97 4.59 -20.23
N ASP A 482 13.73 3.50 -20.30
CA ASP A 482 14.69 3.07 -19.27
C ASP A 482 14.05 2.89 -17.88
N GLY A 483 12.77 2.46 -17.84
CA GLY A 483 12.05 2.11 -16.61
C GLY A 483 11.13 3.20 -16.07
N ALA A 484 10.81 4.22 -16.86
CA ALA A 484 9.77 5.19 -16.50
C ALA A 484 8.37 4.56 -16.40
N GLU A 485 8.13 3.55 -17.23
CA GLU A 485 6.97 2.65 -17.13
C GLU A 485 7.47 1.19 -17.21
N SER A 486 6.83 0.27 -16.49
CA SER A 486 7.22 -1.14 -16.49
C SER A 486 6.01 -2.05 -16.33
N LEU A 487 5.95 -3.10 -17.13
CA LEU A 487 4.98 -4.18 -17.00
C LEU A 487 5.68 -5.46 -16.54
N PHE A 488 5.06 -6.19 -15.61
CA PHE A 488 5.43 -7.55 -15.25
C PHE A 488 4.15 -8.38 -15.01
N ILE A 489 4.03 -9.51 -15.71
CA ILE A 489 2.92 -10.46 -15.59
C ILE A 489 3.54 -11.84 -15.38
N VAL A 490 3.03 -12.62 -14.44
CA VAL A 490 3.60 -13.92 -14.02
C VAL A 490 2.51 -15.01 -13.85
N ASP A 491 1.24 -14.62 -13.98
CA ASP A 491 0.06 -15.49 -13.96
C ASP A 491 -1.04 -14.92 -14.88
N GLY A 492 -2.07 -15.71 -15.19
CA GLY A 492 -3.15 -15.33 -16.11
C GLY A 492 -2.66 -15.15 -17.56
N ILE A 493 -1.57 -15.83 -17.89
CA ILE A 493 -0.96 -15.84 -19.21
C ILE A 493 -1.61 -16.95 -20.02
N SER A 494 -1.90 -16.66 -21.29
CA SER A 494 -2.23 -17.67 -22.27
C SER A 494 -1.47 -17.45 -23.57
N ALA A 495 -0.95 -18.53 -24.15
CA ALA A 495 -0.20 -18.51 -25.40
C ALA A 495 -0.69 -19.57 -26.38
N ASP A 496 -1.28 -19.10 -27.49
CA ASP A 496 -1.89 -19.91 -28.54
C ASP A 496 -1.11 -19.81 -29.84
N PHE A 497 -0.71 -20.94 -30.42
CA PHE A 497 -0.10 -20.98 -31.74
C PHE A 497 -0.93 -21.81 -32.73
N THR A 498 -1.31 -21.19 -33.86
CA THR A 498 -2.04 -21.86 -34.94
C THR A 498 -1.24 -21.86 -36.23
N THR A 499 -1.14 -23.02 -36.88
CA THR A 499 -0.45 -23.18 -38.19
C THR A 499 -1.29 -22.71 -39.37
N SER A 500 -2.59 -22.52 -39.17
CA SER A 500 -3.50 -21.98 -40.18
C SER A 500 -4.63 -21.20 -39.50
N SER A 501 -4.70 -19.90 -39.76
CA SER A 501 -5.79 -19.04 -39.31
C SER A 501 -6.60 -18.56 -40.51
N PRO A 502 -7.95 -18.51 -40.43
CA PRO A 502 -8.78 -18.00 -41.51
C PRO A 502 -8.61 -16.50 -41.75
N ASN A 503 -7.99 -15.78 -40.80
CA ASN A 503 -7.90 -14.33 -40.79
C ASN A 503 -6.50 -13.79 -41.14
N THR A 504 -5.50 -14.66 -41.26
CA THR A 504 -4.11 -14.28 -41.58
C THR A 504 -3.57 -15.07 -42.76
N ASN A 505 -2.57 -14.51 -43.45
CA ASN A 505 -1.93 -15.16 -44.59
C ASN A 505 -0.76 -16.10 -44.20
N GLY A 506 -0.63 -16.43 -42.92
CA GLY A 506 0.42 -17.29 -42.38
C GLY A 506 0.07 -17.80 -40.96
N PRO A 507 0.94 -18.64 -40.36
CA PRO A 507 0.81 -19.08 -38.97
C PRO A 507 0.69 -17.89 -38.02
N SER A 508 -0.12 -18.02 -36.98
CA SER A 508 -0.33 -16.95 -36.01
C SER A 508 0.04 -17.39 -34.59
N LEU A 509 0.67 -16.48 -33.86
CA LEU A 509 0.95 -16.62 -32.42
C LEU A 509 0.19 -15.51 -31.69
N THR A 510 -0.58 -15.89 -30.69
CA THR A 510 -1.27 -14.94 -29.80
C THR A 510 -0.79 -15.22 -28.39
N ILE A 511 -0.26 -14.19 -27.73
CA ILE A 511 0.07 -14.25 -26.31
C ILE A 511 -0.74 -13.16 -25.62
N PHE A 512 -1.47 -13.57 -24.60
CA PHE A 512 -2.31 -12.71 -23.81
C PHE A 512 -1.91 -12.84 -22.35
N GLY A 513 -1.83 -11.74 -21.65
CA GLY A 513 -1.75 -11.70 -20.19
C GLY A 513 -2.73 -10.65 -19.70
N SER A 514 -3.62 -10.99 -18.78
CA SER A 514 -4.48 -9.99 -18.16
C SER A 514 -4.74 -10.26 -16.70
N GLN A 515 -4.18 -9.40 -15.87
CA GLN A 515 -4.53 -9.24 -14.48
C GLN A 515 -4.27 -7.76 -14.16
N GLN A 516 -5.13 -6.81 -14.57
CA GLN A 516 -5.01 -5.32 -14.53
C GLN A 516 -4.48 -4.61 -15.77
N GLU A 517 -3.22 -4.79 -16.14
CA GLU A 517 -2.67 -4.20 -17.35
C GLU A 517 -2.76 -5.23 -18.47
N CYS A 518 -3.28 -4.78 -19.60
CA CYS A 518 -3.43 -5.63 -20.77
C CYS A 518 -2.04 -5.91 -21.34
N PHE A 519 -1.70 -7.18 -21.57
CA PHE A 519 -0.68 -7.54 -22.54
C PHE A 519 -1.35 -8.36 -23.64
N TYR A 520 -1.21 -7.88 -24.87
CA TYR A 520 -1.69 -8.59 -26.04
C TYR A 520 -0.62 -8.48 -27.11
N LEU A 521 -0.03 -9.63 -27.44
CA LEU A 521 0.92 -9.78 -28.52
C LEU A 521 0.29 -10.66 -29.59
N PHE A 522 0.14 -10.10 -30.78
CA PHE A 522 -0.32 -10.82 -31.96
C PHE A 522 0.77 -10.85 -33.02
N GLY A 523 1.11 -12.06 -33.47
CA GLY A 523 2.12 -12.29 -34.48
C GLY A 523 1.59 -13.04 -35.69
N VAL A 524 2.04 -12.63 -36.88
CA VAL A 524 1.95 -13.44 -38.10
C VAL A 524 3.38 -13.86 -38.44
N LEU A 525 3.63 -15.17 -38.44
CA LEU A 525 4.97 -15.73 -38.55
C LEU A 525 5.31 -16.13 -39.99
N ASN A 526 6.61 -16.28 -40.25
CA ASN A 526 7.07 -16.95 -41.46
C ASN A 526 6.69 -18.44 -41.42
N GLU A 527 6.80 -19.14 -42.55
CA GLU A 527 6.75 -20.61 -42.54
C GLU A 527 7.84 -21.21 -41.65
N ALA A 528 7.65 -22.47 -41.22
CA ALA A 528 8.58 -23.19 -40.34
C ALA A 528 10.06 -22.97 -40.78
N PRO A 529 10.97 -22.66 -39.84
CA PRO A 529 10.95 -23.03 -38.43
C PRO A 529 10.30 -22.02 -37.46
N TYR A 530 9.60 -20.98 -37.95
CA TYR A 530 8.91 -19.94 -37.16
C TYR A 530 9.81 -19.04 -36.30
N VAL A 531 10.89 -19.55 -35.71
CA VAL A 531 11.86 -18.75 -34.94
C VAL A 531 12.64 -17.78 -35.82
N GLY A 532 12.99 -16.63 -35.27
CA GLY A 532 13.77 -15.59 -35.96
C GLY A 532 13.40 -14.17 -35.56
N GLU A 533 14.01 -13.23 -36.27
CA GLU A 533 13.75 -11.79 -36.12
C GLU A 533 12.53 -11.38 -36.94
N TYR A 534 11.67 -10.59 -36.32
CA TYR A 534 10.40 -10.08 -36.82
C TYR A 534 10.32 -8.59 -36.56
N GLY A 535 9.85 -7.84 -37.56
CA GLY A 535 9.54 -6.43 -37.38
C GLY A 535 8.15 -6.22 -36.79
N TYR A 536 7.74 -4.96 -36.77
CA TYR A 536 6.38 -4.56 -36.47
C TYR A 536 5.37 -5.14 -37.49
N LEU A 537 4.27 -5.68 -36.99
CA LEU A 537 3.13 -6.13 -37.79
C LEU A 537 2.15 -4.98 -38.01
N GLU A 538 2.14 -4.44 -39.22
CA GLU A 538 1.11 -3.50 -39.69
C GLU A 538 -0.25 -4.19 -39.91
N TRP A 539 -1.22 -3.95 -39.03
CA TRP A 539 -2.57 -4.56 -39.08
C TRP A 539 -3.32 -4.36 -40.41
N ASN A 540 -3.09 -3.24 -41.09
CA ASN A 540 -3.78 -2.88 -42.33
C ASN A 540 -3.14 -3.47 -43.59
N ASP A 541 -1.94 -4.06 -43.47
CA ASP A 541 -1.27 -4.76 -44.56
C ASP A 541 -1.39 -6.28 -44.38
N VAL A 542 -2.27 -6.88 -45.17
CA VAL A 542 -2.51 -8.33 -45.16
C VAL A 542 -1.28 -9.16 -45.52
N THR A 543 -0.25 -8.56 -46.12
CA THR A 543 1.02 -9.24 -46.43
C THR A 543 2.09 -9.07 -45.36
N SER A 544 1.80 -8.30 -44.31
CA SER A 544 2.70 -8.05 -43.21
C SER A 544 2.97 -9.31 -42.39
N ILE A 545 4.23 -9.50 -42.02
CA ILE A 545 4.74 -10.58 -41.18
C ILE A 545 5.54 -9.90 -40.07
N GLY A 546 5.24 -10.22 -38.82
CA GLY A 546 5.77 -9.49 -37.69
C GLY A 546 4.99 -9.74 -36.42
N PHE A 547 5.23 -8.92 -35.39
CA PHE A 547 4.44 -8.86 -34.18
C PHE A 547 3.88 -7.46 -33.90
N ASN A 548 2.75 -7.42 -33.22
CA ASN A 548 2.10 -6.21 -32.75
C ASN A 548 1.79 -6.35 -31.25
N ILE A 549 2.12 -5.31 -30.47
CA ILE A 549 1.80 -5.18 -29.04
C ILE A 549 1.07 -3.87 -28.70
N SER A 550 0.52 -3.20 -29.72
CA SER A 550 -0.05 -1.85 -29.60
C SER A 550 -1.47 -1.84 -29.05
N GLU A 551 -2.12 -3.00 -28.90
CA GLU A 551 -3.50 -3.06 -28.40
C GLU A 551 -3.63 -2.55 -26.95
N CYS A 552 -2.60 -2.79 -26.14
CA CYS A 552 -2.59 -2.42 -24.74
C CYS A 552 -1.62 -1.26 -24.41
N ASN A 553 -0.92 -0.75 -25.41
CA ASN A 553 0.12 0.27 -25.25
C ASN A 553 -0.18 1.48 -26.15
N ASN A 554 0.22 2.68 -25.74
CA ASN A 554 0.13 3.89 -26.57
C ASN A 554 1.24 3.91 -27.65
N ILE A 555 1.27 2.90 -28.51
CA ILE A 555 2.25 2.73 -29.59
C ILE A 555 1.58 3.05 -30.93
N ASN A 556 2.10 4.04 -31.65
CA ASN A 556 1.66 4.38 -33.00
C ASN A 556 2.20 3.38 -34.03
N ASP A 557 1.40 3.09 -35.05
CA ASP A 557 1.81 2.29 -36.20
C ASP A 557 2.93 2.96 -37.00
N ASN A 558 2.92 4.29 -37.06
CA ASN A 558 3.91 5.06 -37.80
C ASN A 558 5.18 5.22 -36.96
N ASN A 559 6.34 5.08 -37.61
CA ASN A 559 7.66 5.18 -36.95
C ASN A 559 7.88 4.14 -35.84
N ASN A 560 7.24 2.97 -35.95
CA ASN A 560 7.48 1.85 -35.07
C ASN A 560 8.70 1.02 -35.53
N GLY A 561 9.78 1.09 -34.76
CA GLY A 561 11.02 0.34 -34.99
C GLY A 561 11.24 -0.79 -34.00
N ILE A 562 10.19 -1.32 -33.37
CA ILE A 562 10.31 -2.45 -32.44
C ILE A 562 10.63 -3.71 -33.22
N VAL A 563 11.68 -4.40 -32.79
CA VAL A 563 12.12 -5.67 -33.32
C VAL A 563 11.84 -6.75 -32.28
N PHE A 564 11.21 -7.82 -32.72
CA PHE A 564 10.85 -8.98 -31.92
C PHE A 564 11.68 -10.17 -32.39
N ASN A 565 12.20 -10.94 -31.46
CA ASN A 565 13.01 -12.11 -31.75
C ASN A 565 12.41 -13.30 -31.03
N LEU A 566 11.67 -14.11 -31.81
CA LEU A 566 11.09 -15.36 -31.36
C LEU A 566 12.20 -16.41 -31.30
N THR A 567 12.70 -16.68 -30.12
CA THR A 567 13.85 -17.57 -29.90
C THR A 567 13.45 -19.02 -29.65
N ALA A 568 12.23 -19.25 -29.17
CA ALA A 568 11.66 -20.58 -29.01
C ALA A 568 10.16 -20.59 -29.31
N LEU A 569 9.69 -21.64 -29.97
CA LEU A 569 8.27 -21.96 -30.14
C LEU A 569 8.14 -23.48 -29.99
N GLY A 570 7.90 -23.93 -28.76
CA GLY A 570 7.80 -25.35 -28.42
C GLY A 570 6.47 -26.01 -28.81
N ASP A 571 6.38 -27.31 -28.55
CA ASP A 571 5.10 -28.04 -28.58
C ASP A 571 4.17 -27.57 -27.44
N VAL A 572 2.90 -27.98 -27.45
CA VAL A 572 1.96 -27.67 -26.35
C VAL A 572 2.50 -28.20 -25.03
N GLY A 573 2.54 -27.34 -24.01
CA GLY A 573 3.18 -27.59 -22.71
C GLY A 573 4.68 -27.31 -22.66
N GLU A 574 5.28 -26.81 -23.74
CA GLU A 574 6.67 -26.32 -23.80
C GLU A 574 6.71 -24.80 -23.98
N TYR A 575 7.90 -24.22 -23.85
CA TYR A 575 8.08 -22.77 -23.81
C TYR A 575 7.99 -22.06 -25.17
N ILE A 576 7.52 -20.82 -25.09
CA ILE A 576 7.60 -19.79 -26.11
C ILE A 576 8.43 -18.65 -25.52
N ASP A 577 9.52 -18.31 -26.21
CA ASP A 577 10.45 -17.27 -25.78
C ASP A 577 10.51 -16.16 -26.82
N ILE A 578 10.22 -14.93 -26.40
CA ILE A 578 10.35 -13.73 -27.25
C ILE A 578 11.15 -12.68 -26.47
N ASN A 579 12.17 -12.11 -27.09
CA ASN A 579 12.74 -10.83 -26.63
C ASN A 579 12.42 -9.76 -27.65
N PHE A 580 12.15 -8.54 -27.20
CA PHE A 580 11.86 -7.42 -28.09
C PHE A 580 12.48 -6.13 -27.59
N SER A 581 12.89 -5.28 -28.51
CA SER A 581 13.37 -3.95 -28.19
C SER A 581 13.29 -3.02 -29.40
N GLY A 582 13.25 -1.72 -29.15
CA GLY A 582 13.34 -0.72 -30.20
C GLY A 582 12.82 0.64 -29.76
N SER A 583 12.64 1.51 -30.75
CA SER A 583 12.04 2.84 -30.56
C SER A 583 10.70 2.92 -31.28
N TYR A 584 9.75 3.64 -30.72
CA TYR A 584 8.47 3.95 -31.35
C TYR A 584 8.05 5.39 -31.04
N GLU A 585 6.99 5.87 -31.70
CA GLU A 585 6.32 7.13 -31.33
C GLU A 585 4.94 6.82 -30.76
N ASP A 586 4.49 7.58 -29.76
CA ASP A 586 3.12 7.50 -29.27
C ASP A 586 2.11 8.15 -30.25
N PHE A 587 0.80 8.09 -29.95
CA PHE A 587 -0.20 8.77 -30.79
C PHE A 587 -0.09 10.30 -30.80
N ASN A 588 0.72 10.90 -29.91
CA ASN A 588 1.01 12.33 -29.87
C ASN A 588 2.30 12.71 -30.64
N GLY A 589 3.07 11.73 -31.12
CA GLY A 589 4.36 11.91 -31.80
C GLY A 589 5.55 12.09 -30.84
N ASN A 590 5.41 11.69 -29.58
CA ASN A 590 6.52 11.66 -28.63
C ASN A 590 7.34 10.38 -28.84
N PRO A 591 8.69 10.46 -28.87
CA PRO A 591 9.54 9.30 -29.05
C PRO A 591 9.70 8.53 -27.73
N HIS A 592 9.62 7.21 -27.81
CA HIS A 592 9.80 6.28 -26.70
C HIS A 592 10.76 5.14 -27.07
N THR A 593 11.33 4.50 -26.06
CA THR A 593 12.12 3.26 -26.18
C THR A 593 11.48 2.15 -25.37
N ILE A 594 11.54 0.91 -25.86
CA ILE A 594 10.99 -0.25 -25.16
C ILE A 594 11.97 -1.42 -25.19
N THR A 595 12.03 -2.19 -24.11
CA THR A 595 12.75 -3.46 -24.01
C THR A 595 11.95 -4.45 -23.19
N GLY A 596 11.76 -5.67 -23.69
CA GLY A 596 10.96 -6.69 -23.02
C GLY A 596 11.33 -8.14 -23.34
N ILE A 597 10.81 -9.03 -22.50
CA ILE A 597 10.99 -10.48 -22.51
C ILE A 597 9.63 -11.14 -22.27
N VAL A 598 9.32 -12.18 -23.04
CA VAL A 598 8.17 -13.06 -22.86
C VAL A 598 8.71 -14.48 -22.73
N HIS A 599 8.38 -15.14 -21.63
CA HIS A 599 8.72 -16.53 -21.33
C HIS A 599 7.46 -17.24 -20.86
N VAL A 600 6.78 -17.95 -21.74
CA VAL A 600 5.42 -18.46 -21.46
C VAL A 600 5.28 -19.90 -21.92
N ILE A 601 4.35 -20.65 -21.33
CA ILE A 601 4.05 -22.01 -21.74
C ILE A 601 3.03 -21.95 -22.87
N ARG A 602 3.25 -22.72 -23.92
CA ARG A 602 2.29 -22.86 -25.01
C ARG A 602 1.07 -23.67 -24.54
N ASP A 603 -0.09 -23.05 -24.55
CA ASP A 603 -1.35 -23.70 -24.18
C ASP A 603 -1.95 -24.54 -25.31
N ASN A 604 -1.89 -24.05 -26.55
CA ASN A 604 -2.53 -24.69 -27.72
C ASN A 604 -1.67 -24.65 -29.00
#